data_AF-A0A5J5CDG5-F1
#
_entry.id   AF-A0A5J5CDG5-F1
#
_cell.length_a   1.000
_cell.length_b   1.000
_cell.length_c   1.000
_cell.angle_alpha   90.00
_cell.angle_beta   90.00
_cell.angle_gamma   90.00
#
_symmetry.space_group_name_H-M   'P 1'
#
loop_
_entity.id
_entity.type
_entity.pdbx_description
1 polymer ?
#
loop_
_entity_poly.entity_id
_entity_poly.type
_entity_poly.pdbx_seq_one_letter_code
_entity_poly.pdbx_strand_id
1 'polypeptide(L)'
;MAAASLSSTGSVLNRAARVRVGKGDKPLTYEQALPPHHIAHRKGWLRFVFGTFHGCLANEIVIKRRGNVLVVCALMLQKLPPQKFYFLIGYSESLLSHLYKCPVKLEVQTLQDRAVYKYL
;
A
#
# COMPACT_ATOMS: atom_id res chain seq x y z
N MET A 1 45.67 1.11 -24.16
CA MET A 1 45.12 0.04 -25.02
C MET A 1 43.83 -0.45 -24.40
N ALA A 2 42.74 -0.31 -25.15
CA ALA A 2 41.39 -0.68 -24.75
C ALA A 2 41.15 -2.19 -24.82
N ALA A 3 40.29 -2.71 -23.95
CA ALA A 3 39.18 -3.63 -24.26
C ALA A 3 38.60 -4.20 -22.96
N ALA A 4 37.35 -3.82 -22.64
CA ALA A 4 36.46 -4.69 -21.89
C ALA A 4 35.03 -4.39 -22.35
N SER A 5 34.59 -5.28 -23.23
CA SER A 5 33.26 -5.46 -23.77
C SER A 5 32.16 -5.56 -22.71
N LEU A 6 31.00 -4.97 -22.99
CA LEU A 6 29.71 -5.65 -23.14
C LEU A 6 28.61 -4.59 -23.07
N SER A 7 28.14 -4.18 -24.24
CA SER A 7 26.86 -3.51 -24.43
C SER A 7 25.77 -4.38 -23.83
N SER A 8 25.35 -4.09 -22.60
CA SER A 8 24.09 -4.62 -22.09
C SER A 8 22.98 -3.95 -22.88
N THR A 9 22.44 -4.69 -23.83
CA THR A 9 21.17 -4.41 -24.49
C THR A 9 20.16 -4.02 -23.42
N GLY A 10 19.88 -2.72 -23.32
CA GLY A 10 18.89 -2.17 -22.42
C GLY A 10 17.53 -2.71 -22.81
N SER A 11 17.15 -3.83 -22.23
CA SER A 11 15.78 -4.34 -22.31
C SER A 11 14.89 -3.26 -21.69
N VAL A 12 14.06 -2.65 -22.53
CA VAL A 12 12.98 -1.75 -22.12
C VAL A 12 11.90 -2.61 -21.47
N LEU A 13 12.23 -3.22 -20.32
CA LEU A 13 11.29 -4.00 -19.53
C LEU A 13 10.49 -3.03 -18.65
N ASN A 14 9.17 -3.11 -18.77
CA ASN A 14 8.20 -2.33 -17.98
C ASN A 14 8.61 -2.28 -16.49
N ARG A 15 9.07 -1.09 -16.05
CA ARG A 15 9.63 -0.81 -14.72
C ARG A 15 8.58 -0.49 -13.64
N ALA A 16 7.31 -0.36 -14.03
CA ALA A 16 6.25 0.06 -13.12
C ALA A 16 5.96 -1.01 -12.05
N ALA A 17 5.89 -0.59 -10.78
CA ALA A 17 5.52 -1.40 -9.60
C ALA A 17 6.32 -2.70 -9.37
N ARG A 18 7.48 -2.88 -10.01
CA ARG A 18 8.36 -4.05 -9.78
C ARG A 18 9.50 -3.70 -8.83
N VAL A 19 9.64 -4.46 -7.75
CA VAL A 19 10.79 -4.37 -6.86
C VAL A 19 12.01 -5.06 -7.49
N ARG A 20 13.15 -4.38 -7.50
CA ARG A 20 14.41 -4.93 -8.04
C ARG A 20 14.98 -5.99 -7.11
N VAL A 21 15.35 -7.14 -7.67
CA VAL A 21 16.03 -8.24 -6.96
C VAL A 21 17.34 -7.72 -6.37
N GLY A 22 17.57 -8.04 -5.09
CA GLY A 22 18.69 -7.57 -4.29
C GLY A 22 19.62 -8.72 -3.91
N LYS A 23 20.23 -8.63 -2.72
CA LYS A 23 21.18 -9.61 -2.19
C LYS A 23 20.53 -10.65 -1.27
N GLY A 24 19.20 -10.66 -1.14
CA GLY A 24 18.46 -11.51 -0.21
C GLY A 24 17.98 -10.80 1.06
N ASP A 25 18.38 -9.55 1.32
CA ASP A 25 18.13 -8.90 2.62
C ASP A 25 16.84 -8.08 2.69
N LYS A 26 16.15 -7.89 1.55
CA LYS A 26 15.00 -6.98 1.48
C LYS A 26 13.70 -7.74 1.75
N PRO A 27 13.02 -7.50 2.88
CA PRO A 27 11.71 -8.11 3.13
C PRO A 27 10.67 -7.51 2.19
N LEU A 28 9.95 -8.39 1.47
CA LEU A 28 8.91 -8.02 0.52
C LEU A 28 7.55 -8.43 1.08
N THR A 29 6.56 -7.52 1.03
CA THR A 29 5.18 -7.86 1.37
C THR A 29 4.47 -8.53 0.18
N TYR A 30 3.42 -9.31 0.45
CA TYR A 30 2.66 -10.03 -0.58
C TYR A 30 2.21 -9.10 -1.71
N GLU A 31 1.59 -7.97 -1.38
CA GLU A 31 1.10 -6.97 -2.34
C GLU A 31 2.23 -6.34 -3.20
N GLN A 32 3.42 -6.16 -2.62
CA GLN A 32 4.61 -5.63 -3.33
C GLN A 32 5.24 -6.65 -4.29
N ALA A 33 4.88 -7.93 -4.17
CA ALA A 33 5.34 -9.00 -5.05
C ALA A 33 4.48 -9.14 -6.32
N LEU A 34 3.29 -8.49 -6.38
CA LEU A 34 2.39 -8.62 -7.52
C LEU A 34 2.77 -7.70 -8.68
N PRO A 35 2.64 -8.18 -9.95
CA PRO A 35 2.88 -7.36 -11.13
C PRO A 35 1.82 -6.25 -11.31
N PRO A 36 2.20 -5.12 -11.95
CA PRO A 36 1.42 -3.87 -12.03
C PRO A 36 0.03 -3.99 -12.68
N HIS A 37 -0.24 -5.06 -13.43
CA HIS A 37 -1.53 -5.24 -14.12
C HIS A 37 -2.70 -5.52 -13.16
N HIS A 38 -2.44 -5.76 -11.86
CA HIS A 38 -3.47 -5.88 -10.82
C HIS A 38 -3.70 -4.60 -9.97
N ILE A 39 -2.95 -3.51 -10.17
CA ILE A 39 -2.87 -2.36 -9.23
C ILE A 39 -3.49 -1.07 -9.82
N ALA A 40 -4.40 -1.16 -10.79
CA ALA A 40 -4.74 -0.01 -11.62
C ALA A 40 -5.72 1.01 -11.01
N HIS A 41 -6.52 0.66 -9.99
CA HIS A 41 -7.80 1.38 -9.84
C HIS A 41 -7.89 2.59 -8.90
N ARG A 42 -6.97 2.87 -7.96
CA ARG A 42 -7.24 3.91 -6.93
C ARG A 42 -6.05 4.73 -6.39
N LYS A 43 -5.28 5.39 -7.28
CA LYS A 43 -4.17 6.28 -6.87
C LYS A 43 -4.57 7.45 -5.94
N GLY A 44 -5.79 7.99 -6.08
CA GLY A 44 -6.25 9.12 -5.25
C GLY A 44 -6.43 8.76 -3.78
N TRP A 45 -7.02 7.59 -3.51
CA TRP A 45 -7.23 7.09 -2.15
C TRP A 45 -5.91 6.76 -1.45
N LEU A 46 -4.96 6.17 -2.19
CA LEU A 46 -3.64 5.86 -1.66
C LEU A 46 -2.95 7.11 -1.10
N ARG A 47 -3.02 8.24 -1.82
CA ARG A 47 -2.40 9.50 -1.39
C ARG A 47 -3.07 10.10 -0.15
N PHE A 48 -4.40 10.03 -0.07
CA PHE A 48 -5.14 10.51 1.11
C PHE A 48 -4.76 9.71 2.36
N VAL A 49 -4.89 8.38 2.30
CA VAL A 49 -4.66 7.52 3.47
C VAL A 49 -3.18 7.52 3.88
N PHE A 50 -2.25 7.57 2.92
CA PHE A 50 -0.82 7.68 3.22
C PHE A 50 -0.45 9.02 3.88
N GLY A 51 -1.16 10.10 3.53
CA GLY A 51 -1.01 11.40 4.19
C GLY A 51 -1.61 11.41 5.60
N THR A 52 -2.82 10.87 5.77
CA THR A 52 -3.52 10.83 7.07
C THR A 52 -2.83 9.91 8.07
N PHE A 53 -2.27 8.78 7.62
CA PHE A 53 -1.65 7.77 8.47
C PHE A 53 -0.15 7.64 8.18
N HIS A 54 0.59 8.71 8.49
CA HIS A 54 2.02 8.80 8.21
C HIS A 54 2.84 7.74 8.99
N GLY A 55 3.49 6.83 8.25
CA GLY A 55 4.39 5.82 8.83
C GLY A 55 3.71 4.70 9.63
N CYS A 56 2.38 4.70 9.71
CA CYS A 56 1.57 3.70 10.41
C CYS A 56 1.03 2.62 9.47
N LEU A 57 1.03 2.82 8.16
CA LEU A 57 0.62 1.78 7.22
C LEU A 57 1.70 0.71 7.09
N ALA A 58 1.32 -0.55 7.26
CA ALA A 58 2.20 -1.70 7.06
C ALA A 58 2.26 -2.10 5.58
N ASN A 59 1.09 -2.17 4.93
CA ASN A 59 0.90 -2.62 3.56
C ASN A 59 0.06 -1.60 2.76
N GLU A 60 -0.16 -1.89 1.48
CA GLU A 60 -1.13 -1.15 0.65
C GLU A 60 -2.56 -1.37 1.17
N ILE A 61 -3.42 -0.37 0.95
CA ILE A 61 -4.82 -0.43 1.36
C ILE A 61 -5.65 -1.24 0.36
N VAL A 62 -6.50 -2.11 0.88
CA VAL A 62 -7.42 -2.91 0.07
C VAL A 62 -8.79 -2.26 0.12
N ILE A 63 -9.31 -1.85 -1.03
CA ILE A 63 -10.61 -1.18 -1.08
C ILE A 63 -11.61 -2.08 -1.80
N LYS A 64 -12.73 -2.39 -1.15
CA LYS A 64 -13.81 -3.24 -1.64
C LYS A 64 -15.09 -2.42 -1.73
N ARG A 65 -15.82 -2.54 -2.84
CA ARG A 65 -17.15 -1.93 -2.99
C ARG A 65 -18.19 -3.04 -2.88
N ARG A 66 -19.09 -2.94 -1.91
CA ARG A 66 -20.21 -3.86 -1.70
C ARG A 66 -21.51 -3.09 -1.87
N GLY A 67 -22.01 -3.03 -3.11
CA GLY A 67 -23.16 -2.21 -3.45
C GLY A 67 -22.92 -0.73 -3.14
N ASN A 68 -23.77 -0.16 -2.26
CA ASN A 68 -23.64 1.24 -1.81
C ASN A 68 -22.61 1.43 -0.68
N VAL A 69 -22.11 0.36 -0.05
CA VAL A 69 -21.12 0.48 1.03
C VAL A 69 -19.71 0.35 0.46
N LEU A 70 -18.84 1.28 0.82
CA LEU A 70 -17.42 1.24 0.50
C LEU A 70 -16.66 0.75 1.72
N VAL A 71 -16.07 -0.44 1.63
CA VAL A 71 -15.28 -1.05 2.70
C VAL A 71 -13.80 -0.85 2.40
N VAL A 72 -13.09 -0.22 3.32
CA VAL A 72 -11.66 0.09 3.22
C VAL A 72 -10.96 -0.77 4.25
N CYS A 73 -10.12 -1.70 3.82
CA CYS A 73 -9.32 -2.52 4.71
C CYS A 73 -7.90 -1.97 4.75
N ALA A 74 -7.42 -1.63 5.95
CA ALA A 74 -6.08 -1.11 6.17
C ALA A 74 -5.31 -1.98 7.18
N LEU A 75 -4.08 -2.36 6.83
CA LEU A 75 -3.13 -3.00 7.75
C LEU A 75 -2.23 -1.93 8.36
N MET A 76 -2.26 -1.82 9.69
CA MET A 76 -1.62 -0.72 10.40
C MET A 76 -0.68 -1.21 11.52
N LEU A 77 0.45 -0.53 11.67
CA LEU A 77 1.42 -0.71 12.75
C LEU A 77 0.99 0.09 13.99
N GLN A 78 1.15 -0.51 15.17
CA GLN A 78 0.80 0.08 16.46
C GLN A 78 1.82 1.15 16.92
N LYS A 79 2.04 2.20 16.11
CA LYS A 79 2.97 3.29 16.43
C LYS A 79 2.32 4.48 17.14
N LEU A 80 0.99 4.55 17.14
CA LEU A 80 0.22 5.61 17.81
C LEU A 80 -0.63 5.03 18.93
N PRO A 81 -0.93 5.84 19.96
CA PRO A 81 -1.86 5.45 21.02
C PRO A 81 -3.28 5.21 20.45
N PRO A 82 -4.05 4.29 21.04
CA PRO A 82 -5.33 3.84 20.50
C PRO A 82 -6.35 4.97 20.34
N GLN A 83 -6.36 5.96 21.23
CA GLN A 83 -7.30 7.08 21.18
C GLN A 83 -7.19 7.92 19.89
N LYS A 84 -5.96 8.30 19.51
CA LYS A 84 -5.70 9.03 18.26
C LYS A 84 -6.08 8.20 17.04
N PHE A 85 -5.90 6.89 17.18
CA PHE A 85 -6.19 5.93 16.14
C PHE A 85 -7.71 5.85 15.86
N TYR A 86 -8.53 5.69 16.90
CA TYR A 86 -9.99 5.74 16.78
C TYR A 86 -10.50 7.08 16.25
N PHE A 87 -9.88 8.20 16.66
CA PHE A 87 -10.20 9.52 16.13
C PHE A 87 -9.97 9.61 14.62
N LEU A 88 -8.79 9.20 14.15
CA LEU A 88 -8.43 9.23 12.72
C LEU A 88 -9.32 8.30 11.88
N ILE A 89 -9.70 7.15 12.44
CA ILE A 89 -10.65 6.22 11.82
C ILE A 89 -11.98 6.94 11.58
N GLY A 90 -12.61 7.46 12.65
CA GLY A 90 -13.92 8.13 12.54
C GLY A 90 -13.87 9.41 11.68
N TYR A 91 -12.77 10.16 11.74
CA TYR A 91 -12.51 11.31 10.88
C TYR A 91 -12.56 10.92 9.40
N SER A 92 -11.83 9.85 9.04
CA SER A 92 -11.77 9.41 7.65
C SER A 92 -13.09 8.82 7.16
N GLU A 93 -13.81 8.05 7.99
CA GLU A 93 -15.13 7.50 7.64
C GLU A 93 -16.15 8.61 7.38
N SER A 94 -16.19 9.62 8.24
CA SER A 94 -17.14 10.74 8.11
C SER A 94 -16.83 11.61 6.90
N LEU A 95 -15.56 11.98 6.72
CA LEU A 95 -15.11 12.80 5.59
C LEU A 95 -15.37 12.10 4.26
N LEU A 96 -14.99 10.82 4.15
CA LEU A 96 -15.16 10.06 2.91
C LEU A 96 -16.64 9.78 2.62
N SER A 97 -17.46 9.57 3.65
CA SER A 97 -18.90 9.39 3.46
C SER A 97 -19.55 10.65 2.89
N HIS A 98 -19.14 11.83 3.35
CA HIS A 98 -19.61 13.11 2.81
C HIS A 98 -19.10 13.37 1.39
N LEU A 99 -17.85 13.00 1.10
CA LEU A 99 -17.21 13.23 -0.20
C LEU A 99 -17.78 12.31 -1.30
N TYR A 100 -17.98 11.02 -0.99
CA TYR A 100 -18.41 10.01 -1.96
C TYR A 100 -19.93 9.76 -1.95
N LYS A 101 -20.68 10.46 -1.09
CA LYS A 101 -22.15 10.33 -0.95
C LYS A 101 -22.62 8.90 -0.65
N CYS A 102 -21.75 8.09 -0.08
CA CYS A 102 -22.00 6.68 0.22
C CYS A 102 -21.42 6.32 1.58
N PRO A 103 -22.04 5.38 2.33
CA PRO A 103 -21.50 4.94 3.61
C PRO A 103 -20.15 4.25 3.43
N VAL A 104 -19.12 4.79 4.08
CA VAL A 104 -17.76 4.23 4.10
C VAL A 104 -17.51 3.54 5.43
N LYS A 105 -17.00 2.30 5.39
CA LYS A 105 -16.57 1.53 6.55
C LYS A 105 -15.06 1.30 6.48
N LEU A 106 -14.33 1.68 7.52
CA LEU A 106 -12.89 1.47 7.62
C LEU A 106 -12.61 0.28 8.56
N GLU A 107 -12.19 -0.84 7.99
CA GLU A 107 -11.74 -2.01 8.71
C GLU A 107 -10.24 -1.92 8.92
N VAL A 108 -9.81 -1.74 10.17
CA VAL A 108 -8.39 -1.66 10.52
C VAL A 108 -7.96 -2.91 11.26
N GLN A 109 -6.92 -3.56 10.74
CA GLN A 109 -6.23 -4.63 11.43
C GLN A 109 -4.86 -4.12 11.88
N THR A 110 -4.62 -4.19 13.19
CA THR A 110 -3.33 -3.79 13.75
C THR A 110 -2.36 -4.97 13.77
N LEU A 111 -1.13 -4.72 13.35
CA LEU A 111 -0.02 -5.66 13.36
C LEU A 111 1.12 -5.07 14.19
N GLN A 112 1.86 -5.94 14.88
CA GLN A 112 3.03 -5.54 15.66
C GLN A 112 4.23 -5.24 14.75
N ASP A 113 4.41 -6.02 13.69
CA ASP A 113 5.45 -5.82 12.68
C ASP A 113 4.91 -6.02 11.25
N ARG A 114 5.68 -5.60 10.25
CA ARG A 114 5.32 -5.75 8.83
C ARG A 114 5.31 -7.22 8.44
N ALA A 115 4.22 -7.67 7.82
CA ALA A 115 4.08 -9.03 7.34
C ALA A 115 5.02 -9.28 6.13
N VAL A 116 6.12 -9.97 6.39
CA VAL A 116 7.10 -10.35 5.36
C VAL A 116 6.64 -11.62 4.64
N TYR A 117 6.56 -11.56 3.31
CA TYR A 117 6.18 -12.69 2.47
C TYR A 117 7.40 -13.42 1.91
N LYS A 118 8.35 -12.67 1.34
CA LYS A 118 9.57 -13.25 0.75
C LYS A 118 10.73 -12.28 0.89
N TYR A 119 11.93 -12.83 0.97
CA TYR A 119 13.19 -12.09 0.92
C TYR A 119 13.76 -12.13 -0.50
N LEU A 120 14.17 -10.97 -1.03
CA LEU A 120 14.74 -10.78 -2.36
C LEU A 120 16.21 -10.35 -2.32
#